data_AF-A0A4Y2Q5F6-F1
#
_entry.id   AF-A0A4Y2Q5F6-F1
#
_cell.length_a   1.000
_cell.length_b   1.000
_cell.length_c   1.000
_cell.angle_alpha   90.00
_cell.angle_beta   90.00
_cell.angle_gamma   90.00
#
_symmetry.space_group_name_H-M   'P 1'
#
loop_
_entity.id
_entity.type
_entity.pdbx_description
1 polymer ?
#
loop_
_entity_poly.entity_id
_entity_poly.type
_entity_poly.pdbx_seq_one_letter_code
_entity_poly.pdbx_strand_id
1 'polypeptide(L)'
;MAVRHVTRSARIINILNGLGHCISHSAVLKYDTELAEMQLNSVDCFPVGIVSSKFATFVWDNIDLCEETVTGHGTTHSTNGIIVQSKLPSD
;
A
#
# COMPACT_ATOMS: atom_id res chain seq x y z
N MET A 1 -5.52 9.14 4.76
CA MET A 1 -4.45 8.64 5.65
C MET A 1 -5.07 8.32 7.01
N ALA A 2 -5.52 7.09 7.24
CA ALA A 2 -6.06 6.71 8.54
C ALA A 2 -4.93 6.55 9.57
N VAL A 3 -5.29 6.67 10.85
CA VAL A 3 -4.40 6.52 12.01
C VAL A 3 -3.51 5.26 11.92
N ARG A 4 -4.02 4.16 11.36
CA ARG A 4 -3.27 2.92 11.13
C ARG A 4 -2.12 3.08 10.15
N HIS A 5 -2.32 3.80 9.06
CA HIS A 5 -1.30 4.00 8.02
C HIS A 5 -0.16 4.91 8.50
N VAL A 6 -0.49 5.93 9.30
CA VAL A 6 0.50 6.87 9.87
C VAL A 6 1.33 6.20 10.97
N THR A 7 0.73 5.30 11.75
CA THR A 7 1.36 4.75 12.97
C THR A 7 1.83 3.31 12.82
N ARG A 8 1.43 2.63 11.74
CA ARG A 8 1.62 1.19 11.48
C ARG A 8 1.27 0.28 12.68
N SER A 9 0.44 0.76 13.62
CA SER A 9 0.26 0.12 14.93
C SER A 9 -1.21 -0.10 15.27
N ALA A 10 -1.62 -1.36 15.33
CA ALA A 10 -2.95 -1.74 15.81
C ALA A 10 -3.16 -1.38 17.30
N ARG A 11 -2.08 -1.21 18.08
CA ARG A 11 -2.16 -0.80 19.49
C ARG A 11 -2.78 0.59 19.64
N ILE A 12 -2.54 1.49 18.69
CA ILE A 12 -3.07 2.85 18.75
C ILE A 12 -4.59 2.88 18.54
N ILE A 13 -5.13 1.96 17.73
CA ILE A 13 -6.59 1.79 17.56
C ILE A 13 -7.22 1.34 18.88
N ASN A 14 -6.55 0.44 19.62
CA ASN A 14 -7.01 0.01 20.94
C ASN A 14 -6.93 1.12 22.00
N ILE A 15 -5.91 1.98 21.96
CA ILE A 15 -5.82 3.16 22.84
C ILE A 15 -6.97 4.13 22.56
N LEU A 16 -7.24 4.41 21.29
CA LEU A 16 -8.35 5.29 20.89
C LEU A 16 -9.71 4.71 21.31
N ASN A 17 -9.92 3.41 21.13
CA ASN A 17 -11.10 2.72 21.67
C ASN A 17 -11.20 2.86 23.20
N GLY A 18 -10.08 2.76 23.93
CA GLY A 18 -10.03 2.98 25.38
C GLY A 18 -10.32 4.43 25.82
N LEU A 19 -10.10 5.40 24.93
CA LEU A 19 -10.43 6.82 25.14
C LEU A 19 -11.87 7.19 24.71
N GLY A 20 -12.70 6.20 24.37
CA GLY A 20 -14.09 6.41 23.97
C GLY A 20 -14.30 6.71 22.49
N HIS A 21 -13.25 6.68 21.67
CA HIS A 21 -13.37 6.72 20.21
C HIS A 21 -13.67 5.31 19.69
N CYS A 22 -14.95 4.94 19.65
CA CYS A 22 -15.40 3.63 19.22
C CYS A 22 -15.33 3.48 17.70
N ILE A 23 -14.29 2.84 17.18
CA ILE A 23 -14.31 2.31 15.82
C ILE A 23 -13.73 0.90 15.82
N SER A 24 -14.48 -0.04 15.24
CA SER A 24 -14.00 -1.40 15.09
C SER A 24 -12.84 -1.42 14.11
N HIS A 25 -11.88 -2.32 14.33
CA HIS A 25 -10.77 -2.53 13.40
C HIS A 25 -11.28 -2.83 11.97
N SER A 26 -12.39 -3.56 11.85
CA SER A 26 -13.02 -3.87 10.57
C SER A 26 -13.54 -2.62 9.84
N ALA A 27 -14.09 -1.65 10.56
CA ALA A 27 -14.52 -0.38 9.96
C ALA A 27 -13.32 0.45 9.49
N VAL A 28 -12.25 0.52 10.28
CA VAL A 28 -11.01 1.20 9.88
C VAL A 28 -10.44 0.59 8.58
N LEU A 29 -10.39 -0.74 8.49
CA LEU A 29 -9.87 -1.42 7.30
C LEU A 29 -10.71 -1.13 6.06
N LYS A 30 -12.05 -1.12 6.19
CA LYS A 30 -12.95 -0.76 5.08
C LYS A 30 -12.71 0.66 4.59
N TYR A 31 -12.60 1.62 5.50
CA TYR A 31 -12.31 3.00 5.13
C TYR A 31 -10.94 3.17 4.46
N ASP A 32 -9.91 2.43 4.91
CA ASP A 32 -8.60 2.41 4.25
C ASP A 32 -8.71 1.88 2.81
N THR A 33 -9.47 0.79 2.60
CA THR A 33 -9.72 0.22 1.27
C THR A 33 -10.48 1.20 0.38
N GLU A 34 -11.58 1.79 0.86
CA GLU A 34 -12.38 2.75 0.09
C GLU A 34 -11.56 3.99 -0.30
N LEU A 35 -10.73 4.51 0.62
CA LEU A 35 -9.82 5.61 0.31
C LEU A 35 -8.79 5.24 -0.76
N ALA A 36 -8.25 4.02 -0.72
CA ALA A 36 -7.33 3.53 -1.74
C ALA A 36 -8.02 3.41 -3.11
N GLU A 37 -9.24 2.87 -3.15
CA GLU A 37 -10.05 2.77 -4.38
C GLU A 37 -10.39 4.16 -4.95
N MET A 38 -10.80 5.11 -4.09
CA MET A 38 -11.03 6.49 -4.52
C MET A 38 -9.78 7.12 -5.15
N GLN A 39 -8.61 6.87 -4.57
CA GLN A 39 -7.34 7.38 -5.10
C GLN A 39 -6.98 6.76 -6.46
N LEU A 40 -7.18 5.45 -6.61
CA LEU A 40 -6.97 4.74 -7.88
C LEU A 40 -7.90 5.27 -8.99
N ASN A 41 -9.13 5.66 -8.63
CA ASN A 41 -10.09 6.23 -9.58
C ASN A 41 -9.83 7.72 -9.92
N SER A 42 -9.08 8.43 -9.08
CA SER A 42 -8.86 9.88 -9.21
C SER A 42 -7.58 10.24 -9.98
N VAL A 43 -6.64 9.31 -10.14
CA VAL A 43 -5.33 9.59 -10.74
C VAL A 43 -5.04 8.55 -11.80
N ASP A 44 -4.56 8.98 -12.96
CA ASP A 44 -3.91 8.10 -13.92
C ASP A 44 -2.57 7.65 -13.31
N CYS A 45 -2.64 6.67 -12.41
CA CYS A 45 -1.57 6.30 -11.49
C CYS A 45 -0.56 5.33 -12.11
N PHE A 46 -0.61 5.15 -13.43
CA PHE A 46 0.27 4.24 -14.14
C PHE A 46 1.65 4.88 -14.36
N PRO A 47 2.74 4.14 -14.12
CA PRO A 47 4.07 4.60 -14.47
C PRO A 47 4.18 4.98 -15.95
N VAL A 48 5.06 5.93 -16.27
CA VAL A 48 5.29 6.39 -17.65
C VAL A 48 5.53 5.19 -18.57
N GLY A 49 4.74 5.11 -19.65
CA GLY A 49 4.84 4.05 -20.65
C GLY A 49 3.91 2.86 -20.44
N ILE A 50 3.19 2.79 -19.31
CA ILE A 50 2.14 1.78 -19.08
C ILE A 50 0.79 2.34 -19.49
N VAL A 51 0.05 1.57 -20.29
CA VAL A 51 -1.28 1.91 -20.81
C VAL A 51 -2.34 1.11 -20.07
N SER A 52 -3.32 1.79 -19.48
CA SER A 52 -4.37 1.18 -18.65
C SER A 52 -5.27 0.18 -19.38
N SER A 53 -5.50 0.38 -20.68
CA SER A 53 -6.36 -0.47 -21.52
C SER A 53 -5.68 -1.73 -22.06
N LYS A 54 -4.43 -1.99 -21.67
CA LYS A 54 -3.64 -3.12 -22.16
C LYS A 54 -3.35 -4.13 -21.06
N PHE A 55 -3.37 -5.40 -21.45
CA PHE A 55 -2.90 -6.48 -20.58
C PHE A 55 -1.45 -6.22 -20.14
N ALA A 56 -1.20 -6.33 -18.84
CA ALA A 56 0.12 -6.23 -18.24
C ALA A 56 0.29 -7.31 -17.18
N THR A 57 1.50 -7.86 -17.08
CA THR A 57 1.90 -8.77 -16.02
C THR A 57 2.61 -7.98 -14.93
N PHE A 58 2.16 -8.14 -13.69
CA PHE A 58 2.73 -7.50 -12.51
C PHE A 58 3.35 -8.55 -11.61
N VAL A 59 4.57 -8.29 -11.15
CA VAL A 59 5.23 -9.09 -10.12
C VAL A 59 5.72 -8.12 -9.06
N TRP A 60 5.38 -8.38 -7.81
CA TRP A 60 5.79 -7.58 -6.67
C TRP A 60 6.41 -8.48 -5.61
N ASP A 61 7.48 -7.99 -4.99
CA ASP A 61 8.13 -8.66 -3.88
C ASP A 61 8.69 -7.63 -2.90
N ASN A 62 8.92 -8.05 -1.66
CA ASN A 62 9.60 -7.23 -0.68
C ASN A 62 11.09 -7.57 -0.69
N ILE A 63 11.92 -6.54 -0.79
CA ILE A 63 13.34 -6.64 -0.54
C ILE A 63 13.57 -6.13 0.87
N ASP A 64 13.69 -7.09 1.78
CA ASP A 64 13.99 -6.83 3.16
C ASP A 64 15.47 -7.14 3.44
N LEU A 65 16.24 -6.12 3.81
CA LEU A 65 17.66 -6.24 4.11
C LEU A 65 17.91 -6.01 5.59
N CYS A 66 18.79 -6.83 6.16
CA CYS A 66 19.21 -6.77 7.56
C CYS A 66 18.04 -6.92 8.56
N GLU A 67 17.02 -7.72 8.26
CA GLU A 67 15.81 -7.85 9.09
C GLU A 67 16.07 -8.30 10.53
N GLU A 68 17.11 -9.11 10.75
CA GLU A 68 17.45 -9.70 12.04
C GLU A 68 18.06 -8.68 13.01
N THR A 69 17.25 -7.70 13.42
CA THR A 69 17.59 -6.75 14.48
C THR A 69 16.51 -6.76 15.55
N VAL A 70 16.93 -6.74 16.82
CA VAL A 70 16.00 -6.73 17.97
C VAL A 70 15.13 -5.46 17.99
N THR A 71 15.63 -4.36 17.42
CA THR A 71 14.97 -3.05 17.47
C THR A 71 14.27 -2.65 16.16
N GLY A 72 14.51 -3.36 15.06
CA GLY A 72 14.10 -2.93 13.72
C GLY A 72 14.89 -1.72 13.19
N HIS A 73 15.97 -1.30 13.86
CA HIS A 73 16.77 -0.16 13.43
C HIS A 73 17.86 -0.58 12.44
N GLY A 74 18.04 0.20 11.37
CA GLY A 74 19.00 -0.11 10.30
C GLY A 74 18.54 -1.19 9.32
N THR A 75 17.29 -1.66 9.44
CA THR A 75 16.68 -2.53 8.44
C THR A 75 16.20 -1.71 7.25
N THR A 76 16.26 -2.30 6.05
CA THR A 76 15.64 -1.72 4.86
C THR A 76 14.44 -2.57 4.49
N HIS A 77 13.28 -1.96 4.40
CA HIS A 77 12.05 -2.59 3.93
C HIS A 77 11.58 -1.85 2.68
N SER A 78 11.83 -2.43 1.51
CA SER A 78 11.43 -1.86 0.22
C SER A 78 10.51 -2.83 -0.50
N THR A 79 9.40 -2.32 -1.03
CA THR A 79 8.53 -3.09 -1.92
C THR A 79 8.92 -2.77 -3.36
N ASN A 80 9.28 -3.80 -4.11
CA ASN A 80 9.80 -3.69 -5.46
C ASN A 80 8.82 -4.36 -6.44
N GLY A 81 8.66 -3.75 -7.61
CA GLY A 81 7.72 -4.21 -8.63
C GLY A 81 8.33 -4.25 -10.01
N ILE A 82 7.99 -5.27 -10.79
CA ILE A 82 8.25 -5.37 -12.23
C ILE A 82 6.91 -5.38 -12.96
N ILE A 83 6.81 -4.53 -13.97
CA ILE A 83 5.63 -4.44 -14.84
C ILE A 83 6.08 -4.77 -16.26
N VAL A 84 5.45 -5.77 -16.88
CA VAL A 84 5.69 -6.15 -18.27
C VAL A 84 4.43 -5.92 -19.09
N GLN A 85 4.52 -5.09 -20.12
CA GLN A 85 3.43 -4.81 -21.05
C GLN A 85 3.96 -4.78 -22.49
N SER A 86 3.22 -5.35 -23.43
CA SER A 86 3.62 -5.36 -24.84
C SER A 86 3.55 -3.97 -25.46
N LYS A 87 4.59 -3.63 -26.24
CA LYS A 87 4.58 -2.41 -27.06
C LYS A 87 3.42 -2.45 -28.05
N LEU A 88 2.92 -1.27 -28.43
CA LEU A 88 2.05 -1.19 -29.61
C LEU A 88 2.82 -1.75 -30.81
N PRO A 89 2.15 -2.45 -31.75
CA PRO A 89 2.68 -2.52 -33.10
C PRO A 89 2.89 -1.07 -33.53
N SER A 90 4.12 -0.72 -33.91
CA SER A 90 4.41 0.60 -34.48
C SER A 90 3.55 0.78 -35.73
N ASP A 91 2.78 1.87 -35.78
CA ASP A 91 2.19 2.38 -37.03
C ASP A 91 3.30 2.68 -38.05
#